data_AF-A0A7Y4YSH5-F1
#
_entry.id   AF-A0A7Y4YSH5-F1
#
_cell.length_a   1.000
_cell.length_b   1.000
_cell.length_c   1.000
_cell.angle_alpha   90.00
_cell.angle_beta   90.00
_cell.angle_gamma   90.00
#
_symmetry.space_group_name_H-M   'P 1'
#
loop_
_entity.id
_entity.type
_entity.pdbx_description
1 polymer ?
#
loop_
_entity_poly.entity_id
_entity_poly.type
_entity_poly.pdbx_seq_one_letter_code
_entity_poly.pdbx_strand_id
1 'polypeptide(L)' 'MVTRYNLAYINHTLYRGDNGRVLGFDNAHGFHHRHYMGEVVEVDFVSYDAILQRFQNEWLEIVSKHRKTKK' A
#
# COMPACT_ATOMS: atom_id res chain seq x y z
N MET A 1 -10.46 16.97 -10.05
CA MET A 1 -9.87 16.73 -8.71
C MET A 1 -10.19 15.31 -8.30
N VAL A 2 -9.22 14.54 -7.82
CA VAL A 2 -9.48 13.20 -7.29
C VAL A 2 -10.13 13.35 -5.92
N THR A 3 -11.35 12.85 -5.77
CA THR A 3 -12.12 12.97 -4.52
C THR A 3 -11.93 11.76 -3.62
N ARG A 4 -11.82 10.55 -4.20
CA ARG A 4 -11.52 9.31 -3.49
C ARG A 4 -10.73 8.33 -4.33
N TYR A 5 -9.89 7.53 -3.68
CA TYR A 5 -9.27 6.33 -4.26
C TYR A 5 -8.99 5.29 -3.17
N ASN A 6 -8.79 4.04 -3.60
CA ASN A 6 -8.31 2.95 -2.75
C ASN A 6 -7.47 1.99 -3.60
N LEU A 7 -6.21 1.80 -3.22
CA LEU A 7 -5.32 0.78 -3.75
C LEU A 7 -4.97 -0.14 -2.59
N ALA A 8 -5.12 -1.46 -2.77
CA ALA A 8 -4.81 -2.43 -1.74
C ALA A 8 -4.28 -3.73 -2.35
N TYR A 9 -3.18 -4.22 -1.80
CA TYR A 9 -2.78 -5.61 -1.95
C TYR A 9 -3.16 -6.37 -0.68
N ILE A 10 -4.03 -7.37 -0.83
CA ILE A 10 -4.56 -8.17 0.27
C ILE A 10 -4.02 -9.59 0.15
N ASN A 11 -3.44 -10.09 1.24
CA ASN A 11 -2.97 -11.46 1.33
C ASN A 11 -2.92 -11.93 2.80
N HIS A 12 -3.95 -12.66 3.24
CA HIS A 12 -4.07 -13.20 4.59
C HIS A 12 -2.98 -14.20 5.00
N THR A 13 -2.27 -14.77 4.02
CA THR A 13 -1.15 -15.67 4.30
C THR A 13 0.12 -14.91 4.64
N LEU A 14 0.31 -13.72 4.08
CA LEU A 14 1.46 -12.85 4.37
C LEU A 14 1.20 -11.96 5.60
N TYR A 15 -0.04 -11.52 5.81
CA TYR A 15 -0.41 -10.66 6.93
C TYR A 15 -1.88 -10.85 7.31
N ARG A 16 -2.18 -10.93 8.60
CA ARG A 16 -3.56 -11.14 9.10
C ARG A 16 -4.23 -9.90 9.69
N GLY A 17 -3.45 -8.87 10.07
CA GLY A 17 -4.00 -7.60 10.52
C GLY A 17 -4.57 -6.78 9.35
N ASP A 18 -5.20 -5.64 9.65
CA ASP A 18 -5.80 -4.74 8.65
C ASP A 18 -6.59 -5.48 7.54
N ASN A 19 -7.42 -6.45 7.94
CA ASN A 19 -8.21 -7.30 7.03
C ASN A 19 -7.37 -7.98 5.93
N GLY A 20 -6.12 -8.31 6.22
CA GLY A 20 -5.19 -8.94 5.29
C GLY A 20 -4.45 -7.98 4.36
N ARG A 21 -4.63 -6.66 4.50
CA ARG A 21 -3.95 -5.66 3.69
C ARG A 21 -2.46 -5.60 4.04
N VAL A 22 -1.63 -6.03 3.10
CA VAL A 22 -0.17 -5.99 3.24
C VAL A 22 0.36 -4.61 2.89
N LEU A 23 -0.16 -4.02 1.81
CA LEU A 23 0.19 -2.69 1.32
C LEU A 23 -1.08 -2.01 0.80
N GLY A 24 -1.24 -0.72 1.05
CA GLY A 24 -2.30 0.05 0.43
C GLY A 24 -2.08 1.55 0.47
N PHE A 25 -2.84 2.27 -0.34
CA PHE A 25 -2.94 3.71 -0.34
C PHE A 25 -4.40 4.10 -0.50
N ASP A 26 -4.91 4.96 0.38
CA ASP A 26 -6.25 5.50 0.25
C ASP A 26 -6.36 6.89 0.90
N ASN A 27 -7.52 7.51 0.74
CA ASN A 27 -7.83 8.81 1.34
C ASN A 27 -9.17 8.81 2.10
N ALA A 28 -9.63 7.65 2.57
CA ALA A 28 -10.96 7.50 3.16
C ALA A 28 -11.15 8.31 4.46
N HIS A 29 -10.05 8.70 5.12
CA HIS A 29 -10.03 9.40 6.42
C HIS A 29 -9.76 10.91 6.30
N GLY A 30 -9.94 11.50 5.12
CA GLY A 30 -9.77 12.94 4.90
C GLY A 30 -8.33 13.39 4.67
N PHE A 31 -7.37 12.48 4.76
CA PHE A 31 -5.97 12.67 4.37
C PHE A 31 -5.47 11.44 3.60
N HIS A 32 -4.44 11.66 2.79
CA HIS A 32 -3.82 10.62 1.98
C HIS A 32 -2.86 9.80 2.84
N HIS A 33 -3.02 8.49 2.86
CA HIS A 33 -2.19 7.66 3.72
C HIS A 33 -1.88 6.32 3.09
N ARG A 34 -0.75 5.79 3.54
CA ARG A 34 -0.20 4.49 3.17
C ARG A 34 -0.43 3.53 4.33
N HIS A 35 -0.93 2.34 4.00
CA HIS A 35 -0.98 1.19 4.88
C HIS A 35 0.15 0.23 4.54
N TYR A 36 0.87 -0.28 5.53
CA TYR A 36 1.83 -1.36 5.34
C TYR A 36 1.91 -2.25 6.58
N MET A 37 1.47 -3.50 6.44
CA MET A 37 1.41 -4.46 7.57
C MET A 37 0.73 -3.87 8.82
N GLY A 38 -0.36 -3.12 8.63
CA GLY A 38 -1.14 -2.46 9.68
C GLY A 38 -0.60 -1.10 10.15
N GLU A 39 0.61 -0.71 9.74
CA GLU A 39 1.14 0.62 9.99
C GLU A 39 0.51 1.63 9.02
N VAL A 40 0.02 2.76 9.55
CA VAL A 40 -0.59 3.84 8.78
C VAL A 40 0.29 5.08 8.85
N VAL A 41 0.68 5.60 7.70
CA VAL A 41 1.53 6.80 7.60
C VAL A 41 0.93 7.76 6.57
N GLU A 42 0.83 9.03 6.91
CA GLU A 42 0.43 10.09 5.98
C GLU A 42 1.43 10.22 4.82
N VAL A 43 0.92 10.54 3.63
CA VAL A 43 1.73 10.72 2.42
C VAL A 43 1.31 11.95 1.65
N ASP A 44 2.28 12.63 1.05
CA ASP A 44 2.00 13.70 0.10
C ASP A 44 1.27 13.17 -1.13
N PHE A 45 0.22 13.88 -1.53
CA PHE A 45 -0.54 13.57 -2.74
C PHE A 45 -0.20 14.54 -3.87
N VAL A 46 0.53 14.04 -4.87
CA VAL A 46 0.85 14.78 -6.09
C VAL A 46 -0.21 14.53 -7.16
N SER A 47 -0.50 13.26 -7.44
CA SER A 47 -1.54 12.81 -8.37
C SER A 47 -1.90 11.35 -8.11
N TYR A 48 -3.01 10.90 -8.68
CA TYR A 48 -3.37 9.47 -8.60
C TYR A 48 -2.32 8.59 -9.30
N ASP A 49 -1.81 9.01 -10.47
CA ASP A 49 -0.79 8.24 -11.20
C ASP A 49 0.51 8.11 -10.41
N ALA A 50 0.92 9.16 -9.69
CA ALA A 50 2.09 9.11 -8.82
C ALA A 50 1.90 8.14 -7.65
N ILE A 51 0.70 8.12 -7.04
CA ILE A 51 0.35 7.16 -5.99
C ILE A 51 0.32 5.73 -6.53
N LEU A 52 -0.27 5.51 -7.71
CA LEU A 52 -0.33 4.20 -8.35
C LEU A 52 1.07 3.67 -8.68
N GLN A 53 1.94 4.51 -9.26
CA GLN A 53 3.32 4.16 -9.55
C GLN A 53 4.09 3.80 -8.28
N ARG A 54 3.92 4.60 -7.21
CA ARG A 54 4.53 4.32 -5.90
C ARG A 54 4.05 2.98 -5.34
N PHE A 55 2.74 2.72 -5.37
CA PHE A 55 2.17 1.46 -4.92
C PHE A 55 2.76 0.25 -5.67
N GLN A 56 2.87 0.33 -6.99
CA GLN A 56 3.44 -0.75 -7.81
C GLN A 56 4.92 -0.99 -7.48
N ASN A 57 5.71 0.08 -7.38
CA ASN A 57 7.13 -0.01 -7.05
C ASN A 57 7.36 -0.64 -5.67
N GLU A 58 6.64 -0.17 -4.65
CA GLU A 58 6.75 -0.71 -3.30
C GLU A 58 6.32 -2.18 -3.23
N TRP A 59 5.27 -2.57 -3.96
CA TRP A 59 4.87 -3.97 -4.04
C TRP A 59 5.98 -4.85 -4.64
N LEU A 60 6.60 -4.41 -5.73
CA LEU A 60 7.71 -5.12 -6.35
C LEU A 60 8.90 -5.25 -5.40
N GLU A 61 9.21 -4.21 -4.62
CA GLU A 61 10.24 -4.26 -3.59
C GLU A 61 9.91 -5.30 -2.51
N ILE A 62 8.68 -5.33 -1.99
CA ILE A 62 8.22 -6.29 -0.98
C ILE A 62 8.38 -7.72 -1.51
N VAL A 63 7.91 -7.99 -2.74
CA VAL A 63 8.00 -9.32 -3.37
C VAL A 63 9.46 -9.71 -3.59
N SER A 64 10.31 -8.79 -4.06
CA SER A 64 11.72 -9.09 -4.31
C SER A 64 12.47 -9.46 -3.02
N LYS A 65 12.18 -8.77 -1.90
CA LYS A 65 12.74 -9.07 -0.58
C LYS A 65 12.27 -10.45 -0.09
N HIS A 66 10.99 -10.76 -0.22
CA HIS A 66 10.43 -12.06 0.16
C HIS A 66 10.97 -13.24 -0.68
N ARG A 67 11.35 -13.01 -1.95
CA ARG A 67 12.00 -14.04 -2.76
C ARG A 67 13.43 -14.31 -2.33
N LYS A 68 14.18 -13.27 -1.92
CA LYS A 68 15.56 -13.40 -1.47
C LYS A 68 15.68 -14.11 -0.11
N THR A 69 14.73 -13.91 0.80
CA THR A 69 14.72 -14.56 2.12
C THR A 69 14.34 -16.05 2.09
N LYS A 70 13.85 -16.57 0.95
CA LYS A 70 13.53 -17.99 0.76
C LYS A 70 14.64 -18.81 0.08
N LYS A 71 15.76 -18.18 -0.28
CA LYS A 71 16.97 -18.84 -0.81
C LYS A 71 17.97 -19.06 0.31
#